data_AF-A0A944FGC9-F1
#
_entry.id   AF-A0A944FGC9-F1
#
_cell.length_a   1.000
_cell.length_b   1.000
_cell.length_c   1.000
_cell.angle_alpha   90.00
_cell.angle_beta   90.00
_cell.angle_gamma   90.00
#
_symmetry.space_group_name_H-M   'P 1'
#
loop_
_entity.id
_entity.type
_entity.pdbx_description
1 polymer ?
#
loop_
_entity_poly.entity_id
_entity_poly.type
_entity_poly.pdbx_seq_one_letter_code
_entity_poly.pdbx_strand_id
1 'polypeptide(L)' 'MRYVVHRIMEHPDTDVSFGAECLHCMWKATPADDSAAVDVECMTHTGRSGHAAFRRIRTSFAMVVRAE' A
#
# COMPACT_ATOMS: atom_id res chain seq x y z
N MET A 1 -34.57 -0.24 17.95
CA MET A 1 -33.20 0.09 17.51
C MET A 1 -33.29 0.93 16.25
N ARG A 2 -32.57 2.05 16.15
CA ARG A 2 -32.54 2.88 14.93
C ARG A 2 -31.22 2.57 14.21
N TYR A 3 -31.29 2.19 12.94
CA TYR A 3 -30.10 1.89 12.15
C TYR A 3 -29.35 3.18 11.81
N VAL A 4 -28.03 3.18 12.02
CA VAL A 4 -27.13 4.28 11.65
C VAL A 4 -26.13 3.74 10.63
N VAL A 5 -26.05 4.39 9.48
CA VAL A 5 -25.09 4.03 8.43
C VAL A 5 -23.71 4.50 8.86
N HIS A 6 -22.72 3.64 8.68
CA HIS A 6 -21.31 3.95 8.93
C HIS A 6 -20.53 3.76 7.63
N ARG A 7 -19.41 4.49 7.50
CA ARG A 7 -18.43 4.30 6.43
C ARG A 7 -17.03 4.19 7.02
N ILE A 8 -16.14 3.52 6.29
CA ILE A 8 -14.72 3.45 6.60
C ILE A 8 -14.01 4.58 5.84
N MET A 9 -13.09 5.25 6.52
CA MET A 9 -12.11 6.13 5.91
C MET A 9 -10.71 5.84 6.46
N GLU A 10 -9.70 6.45 5.87
CA GLU A 10 -8.36 6.45 6.44
C GLU A 10 -8.32 7.32 7.71
N HIS A 11 -7.55 6.87 8.69
CA HIS A 11 -7.31 7.64 9.90
C HIS A 11 -6.42 8.85 9.58
N PRO A 12 -6.87 10.09 9.83
CA PRO A 12 -6.18 11.30 9.39
C PRO A 12 -4.85 11.54 10.11
N ASP A 13 -4.72 11.07 11.35
CA ASP A 13 -3.53 11.29 12.18
C ASP A 13 -2.55 10.11 12.20
N THR A 14 -2.59 9.25 11.18
CA THR A 14 -1.64 8.12 11.07
C THR A 14 -0.95 8.12 9.73
N ASP A 15 0.32 7.72 9.74
CA ASP A 15 1.10 7.58 8.52
C ASP A 15 0.60 6.42 7.66
N VAL A 16 0.81 6.57 6.35
CA VAL A 16 0.63 5.53 5.34
C VAL A 16 2.00 5.03 4.94
N SER A 17 2.14 3.73 4.76
CA SER A 17 3.33 3.16 4.11
C SER A 17 2.95 2.35 2.88
N PHE A 18 3.85 2.38 1.90
CA PHE A 18 3.78 1.65 0.65
C PHE A 18 4.92 0.65 0.59
N GLY A 19 4.69 -0.48 -0.04
CA GLY A 19 5.70 -1.49 -0.31
C GLY A 19 5.33 -2.33 -1.51
N ALA A 20 6.24 -3.21 -1.91
CA ALA A 20 6.02 -4.15 -3.00
C ALA A 20 6.75 -5.47 -2.75
N GLU A 21 6.21 -6.55 -3.31
CA GLU A 21 6.82 -7.87 -3.30
C GLU A 21 6.88 -8.38 -4.74
N CYS A 22 8.02 -8.91 -5.17
CA CYS A 22 8.15 -9.53 -6.49
C CYS A 22 7.32 -10.83 -6.52
N LEU A 23 6.60 -11.07 -7.62
CA LEU A 23 5.81 -12.30 -7.78
C LEU A 23 6.63 -13.49 -8.30
N HIS A 24 7.89 -13.26 -8.67
CA HIS A 24 8.77 -14.30 -9.22
C HIS A 24 9.88 -14.75 -8.27
N CYS A 25 10.26 -13.92 -7.29
CA CYS A 25 11.29 -14.25 -6.30
C CYS A 25 11.00 -13.59 -4.95
N MET A 26 11.85 -13.84 -3.95
CA MET A 26 11.67 -13.36 -2.59
C MET A 26 12.00 -11.87 -2.37
N TRP A 27 12.20 -11.10 -3.44
CA TRP A 27 12.52 -9.68 -3.33
C TRP A 27 11.34 -8.88 -2.78
N LYS A 28 11.64 -7.93 -1.88
CA LYS A 28 10.69 -6.98 -1.32
C LYS A 28 11.28 -5.57 -1.38
N ALA A 29 10.44 -4.59 -1.70
CA ALA A 29 10.82 -3.19 -1.63
C ALA A 29 10.98 -2.76 -0.16
N THR A 30 11.83 -1.76 0.06
CA THR A 30 11.85 -1.07 1.35
C THR A 30 10.54 -0.29 1.53
N PRO A 31 9.86 -0.38 2.69
CA PRO A 31 8.67 0.43 2.91
C PRO A 31 8.98 1.93 2.81
N ALA A 32 8.11 2.68 2.13
CA ALA A 32 8.24 4.13 1.95
C ALA A 32 6.91 4.85 2.22
N ASP A 33 6.96 6.14 2.49
CA ASP A 33 5.80 7.03 2.64
C ASP A 33 5.20 7.47 1.29
N ASP A 34 5.93 7.24 0.20
CA ASP A 34 5.51 7.52 -1.17
C ASP A 34 5.49 6.25 -2.02
N SER A 35 4.41 6.10 -2.78
CA SER A 35 4.29 4.98 -3.71
C SER A 35 5.20 5.10 -4.93
N ALA A 36 5.56 6.31 -5.38
CA ALA A 36 6.43 6.45 -6.54
C ALA A 36 7.86 5.98 -6.23
N ALA A 37 8.33 6.18 -4.99
CA ALA A 37 9.59 5.60 -4.51
C ALA A 37 9.60 4.06 -4.62
N VAL A 38 8.52 3.39 -4.21
CA VAL A 38 8.36 1.94 -4.34
C VAL A 38 8.34 1.49 -5.81
N ASP A 39 7.69 2.26 -6.69
CA ASP A 39 7.65 1.97 -8.12
C ASP A 39 9.05 2.06 -8.75
N VAL A 40 9.90 3.00 -8.32
CA VAL A 40 11.32 3.09 -8.74
C VAL A 40 12.12 1.86 -8.32
N GLU A 41 11.91 1.36 -7.11
CA GLU A 41 12.54 0.10 -6.65
C GLU A 41 12.11 -1.10 -7.50
N CYS A 42 10.82 -1.19 -7.86
CA CYS A 42 10.30 -2.24 -8.75
C CYS A 42 10.92 -2.15 -10.16
N MET A 43 11.02 -0.94 -10.74
CA MET A 43 11.67 -0.73 -12.03
C MET A 43 13.15 -1.10 -11.98
N THR A 44 13.85 -0.76 -10.89
CA THR A 44 15.24 -1.14 -10.65
C THR A 44 15.40 -2.65 -10.54
N HIS A 45 14.50 -3.33 -9.81
CA HIS A 45 14.49 -4.79 -9.72
C HIS A 45 14.28 -5.42 -11.09
N THR A 46 13.27 -4.93 -11.85
CA THR A 46 12.98 -5.37 -13.22
C THR A 46 14.21 -5.26 -14.11
N GLY A 47 14.92 -4.13 -14.06
CA GLY A 47 16.14 -3.92 -14.86
C GLY A 47 17.28 -4.89 -14.54
N ARG A 48 17.32 -5.45 -13.31
CA ARG A 48 18.36 -6.38 -12.87
C ARG A 48 17.99 -7.86 -13.06
N SER A 49 16.71 -8.21 -12.97
CA SER A 49 16.25 -9.60 -12.96
C SER A 49 15.37 -9.98 -14.16
N GLY A 50 14.79 -9.01 -14.87
CA GLY A 50 13.77 -9.23 -15.88
C GLY A 50 12.37 -9.53 -15.31
N HIS A 51 12.20 -9.55 -13.98
CA HIS A 51 10.89 -9.80 -13.36
C HIS A 51 10.00 -8.55 -13.45
N ALA A 52 8.83 -8.67 -14.08
CA ALA A 52 7.97 -7.54 -14.40
C ALA A 52 6.65 -7.48 -13.60
N ALA A 53 6.42 -8.40 -12.67
CA ALA A 53 5.17 -8.49 -11.91
C ALA A 53 5.41 -8.39 -10.39
N PHE A 54 4.65 -7.51 -9.74
CA PHE A 54 4.80 -7.16 -8.33
C PHE A 54 3.44 -7.06 -7.63
N ARG A 55 3.36 -7.55 -6.39
CA ARG A 55 2.26 -7.26 -5.47
C ARG A 55 2.54 -5.92 -4.80
N ARG A 56 1.66 -4.94 -4.98
CA ARG A 56 1.71 -3.67 -4.22
C ARG A 56 1.04 -3.83 -2.86
N ILE A 57 1.64 -3.24 -1.85
CA ILE A 57 1.16 -3.21 -0.46
C ILE A 57 0.99 -1.76 -0.06
N ARG A 58 -0.18 -1.41 0.47
CA ARG A 58 -0.44 -0.14 1.14
C ARG A 58 -0.92 -0.46 2.55
N THR A 59 -0.19 0.03 3.54
CA THR A 59 -0.55 -0.11 4.95
C THR A 59 -1.06 1.24 5.43
N SER A 60 -2.31 1.28 5.88
CA SER A 60 -2.88 2.43 6.53
C SER A 60 -3.85 2.00 7.63
N PHE A 61 -4.23 2.92 8.50
CA PHE A 61 -5.15 2.66 9.59
C PHE A 61 -6.55 3.13 9.20
N ALA A 62 -7.55 2.29 9.49
CA ALA A 62 -8.93 2.59 9.19
C ALA A 62 -9.61 3.29 10.37
N MET A 63 -10.42 4.30 10.08
CA MET A 63 -11.32 4.96 11.02
C MET A 63 -12.77 4.74 10.56
N VAL A 64 -13.62 4.27 11.46
CA VAL A 64 -15.07 4.15 11.21
C VAL A 64 -15.75 5.45 11.62
N VAL A 65 -16.48 6.05 10.69
CA VAL A 65 -17.25 7.28 10.93
C VAL A 65 -18.72 7.07 10.58
N ARG A 66 -19.60 7.91 11.12
CA ARG A 66 -21.01 7.93 10.70
C ARG A 66 -21.07 8.45 9.26
N ALA A 67 -21.86 7.80 8.42
CA ALA A 67 -22.21 8.35 7.11
C ALA A 67 -23.29 9.40 7.33
N GLU A 68 -23.07 10.62 6.84
CA GLU A 68 -24.08 11.68 6.80
C GLU A 68 -25.25 11.30 5.87
#